data_AF-A0A958AVC4-F1
#
_entry.id   AF-A0A958AVC4-F1
#
_cell.length_a   1.000
_cell.length_b   1.000
_cell.length_c   1.000
_cell.angle_alpha   90.00
_cell.angle_beta   90.00
_cell.angle_gamma   90.00
#
_symmetry.space_group_name_H-M   'P 1'
#
loop_
_entity.id
_entity.type
_entity.pdbx_description
1 polymer ?
#
loop_
_entity_poly.entity_id
_entity_poly.type
_entity_poly.pdbx_seq_one_letter_code
_entity_poly.pdbx_strand_id
1 'polypeptide(L)'
;MRQAFDHSIQITGETFEIYRKDGLISEAKGVKNSKESYIAFYPQENIEIGDRLKGVASNQTFWVIDIDSQVIEDKVVKVKVYCETDPQHNRRITSEGQNTSHTVINLPGNFQGAILNVNSTLNNVNQVIDSTSHIDQPEKDQLKSLIQELNKALQSVPSEKAEEAEAVAETAQTLIETATKDKPNKAMIKITAEGLKQAARNIADIMPPVLTIATEITSVIYRLIPPNAG
;
A
#
# COMPACT_ATOMS: atom_id res chain seq x y z
N MET A 1 -19.37 35.68 5.14
CA MET A 1 -19.23 34.20 5.11
C MET A 1 -18.42 33.64 6.28
N ARG A 2 -17.31 34.26 6.73
CA ARG A 2 -16.53 33.82 7.90
C ARG A 2 -17.34 33.71 9.21
N GLN A 3 -18.17 34.72 9.51
CA GLN A 3 -19.05 34.71 10.70
C GLN A 3 -20.04 33.54 10.73
N ALA A 4 -20.57 33.10 9.59
CA ALA A 4 -21.52 31.98 9.53
C ALA A 4 -20.81 30.64 9.82
N PHE A 5 -19.57 30.48 9.34
CA PHE A 5 -18.76 29.30 9.62
C PHE A 5 -18.30 29.25 11.08
N ASP A 6 -17.85 30.38 11.64
CA ASP A 6 -17.48 30.49 13.06
C ASP A 6 -18.68 30.17 13.97
N HIS A 7 -19.89 30.61 13.58
CA HIS A 7 -21.12 30.28 14.31
C HIS A 7 -21.47 28.79 14.21
N SER A 8 -21.28 28.16 13.05
CA SER A 8 -21.48 26.71 12.89
C SER A 8 -20.48 25.87 13.70
N ILE A 9 -19.21 26.29 13.77
CA ILE A 9 -18.18 25.64 14.62
C ILE A 9 -18.59 25.73 16.10
N GLN A 10 -19.15 26.86 16.53
CA GLN A 10 -19.54 27.05 17.93
C GLN A 10 -20.80 26.27 18.33
N ILE A 11 -21.75 26.08 17.43
CA ILE A 11 -23.04 25.43 17.74
C ILE A 11 -23.01 23.93 17.48
N THR A 12 -22.38 23.52 16.38
CA THR A 12 -22.44 22.13 15.86
C THR A 12 -21.07 21.52 15.61
N GLY A 13 -19.99 22.28 15.89
CA GLY A 13 -18.64 21.80 15.71
C GLY A 13 -18.21 20.86 16.84
N GLU A 14 -17.29 20.00 16.50
CA GLU A 14 -16.67 19.04 17.41
C GLU A 14 -15.16 19.10 17.25
N THR A 15 -14.43 18.73 18.30
CA THR A 15 -12.97 18.53 18.22
C THR A 15 -12.69 17.18 17.58
N PHE A 16 -11.84 17.18 16.56
CA PHE A 16 -11.32 15.99 15.91
C PHE A 16 -9.83 15.85 16.24
N GLU A 17 -9.47 14.70 16.74
CA GLU A 17 -8.09 14.24 16.83
C GLU A 17 -7.64 13.80 15.43
N ILE A 18 -6.56 14.41 14.92
CA ILE A 18 -5.98 14.11 13.61
C ILE A 18 -4.80 13.17 13.81
N TYR A 19 -4.90 11.96 13.28
CA TYR A 19 -3.87 10.95 13.33
C TYR A 19 -3.21 10.79 11.97
N ARG A 20 -1.87 10.77 11.95
CA ARG A 20 -1.07 10.43 10.77
C ARG A 20 -0.09 9.34 11.15
N LYS A 21 -0.10 8.23 10.41
CA LYS A 21 0.74 7.05 10.71
C LYS A 21 0.60 6.61 12.19
N ASP A 22 -0.64 6.61 12.68
CA ASP A 22 -1.04 6.28 14.07
C ASP A 22 -0.52 7.19 15.20
N GLY A 23 0.22 8.27 14.87
CA GLY A 23 0.54 9.33 15.81
C GLY A 23 -0.52 10.42 15.80
N LEU A 24 -0.95 10.89 16.98
CA LEU A 24 -1.74 12.11 17.09
C LEU A 24 -0.87 13.30 16.67
N ILE A 25 -1.25 13.97 15.59
CA ILE A 25 -0.51 15.12 15.04
C ILE A 25 -1.06 16.43 15.57
N SER A 26 -2.38 16.55 15.64
CA SER A 26 -3.05 17.74 16.14
C SER A 26 -4.50 17.46 16.51
N GLU A 27 -5.10 18.42 17.21
CA GLU A 27 -6.53 18.46 17.47
C GLU A 27 -7.11 19.69 16.78
N ALA A 28 -8.13 19.48 15.96
CA ALA A 28 -8.76 20.55 15.19
C ALA A 28 -10.27 20.57 15.40
N LYS A 29 -10.84 21.78 15.55
CA LYS A 29 -12.30 21.92 15.55
C LYS A 29 -12.82 21.87 14.12
N GLY A 30 -13.73 20.94 13.87
CA GLY A 30 -14.37 20.73 12.59
C GLY A 30 -15.88 20.75 12.69
N VAL A 31 -16.55 21.09 11.59
CA VAL A 31 -18.02 20.95 11.45
C VAL A 31 -18.31 19.94 10.36
N LYS A 32 -18.95 18.83 10.74
CA LYS A 32 -19.42 17.84 9.79
C LYS A 32 -20.62 18.40 9.01
N ASN A 33 -20.56 18.30 7.69
CA ASN A 33 -21.73 18.62 6.87
C ASN A 33 -22.71 17.43 6.87
N SER A 34 -24.00 17.70 7.09
CA SER A 34 -25.03 16.65 7.11
C SER A 34 -25.53 16.24 5.72
N LYS A 35 -25.24 17.04 4.68
CA LYS A 35 -25.69 16.83 3.30
C LYS A 35 -24.58 16.32 2.37
N GLU A 36 -23.33 16.58 2.71
CA GLU A 36 -22.16 16.20 1.92
C GLU A 36 -21.13 15.50 2.82
N SER A 37 -20.39 14.52 2.30
CA SER A 37 -19.41 13.72 3.06
C SER A 37 -18.08 14.47 3.28
N TYR A 38 -18.15 15.66 3.89
CA TYR A 38 -16.95 16.39 4.30
C TYR A 38 -17.10 17.01 5.69
N ILE A 39 -15.95 17.22 6.31
CA ILE A 39 -15.80 17.99 7.54
C ILE A 39 -15.06 19.28 7.17
N ALA A 40 -15.64 20.41 7.54
CA ALA A 40 -15.01 21.71 7.32
C ALA A 40 -14.11 22.07 8.51
N PHE A 41 -12.88 22.45 8.21
CA PHE A 41 -11.87 22.89 9.17
C PHE A 41 -11.40 24.31 8.85
N TYR A 42 -10.75 24.92 9.84
CA TYR A 42 -10.02 26.17 9.63
C TYR A 42 -8.86 25.94 8.65
N PRO A 43 -8.48 26.95 7.86
CA PRO A 43 -7.48 26.79 6.80
C PRO A 43 -6.04 26.63 7.28
N GLN A 44 -5.79 26.82 8.57
CA GLN A 44 -4.49 26.67 9.21
C GLN A 44 -4.22 25.24 9.72
N GLU A 45 -5.20 24.35 9.60
CA GLU A 45 -5.07 22.97 10.08
C GLU A 45 -4.24 22.14 9.11
N ASN A 46 -3.24 21.44 9.62
CA ASN A 46 -2.32 20.63 8.83
C ASN A 46 -2.91 19.23 8.54
N ILE A 47 -3.99 19.18 7.77
CA ILE A 47 -4.68 17.95 7.40
C ILE A 47 -4.21 17.51 6.01
N GLU A 48 -3.86 16.23 5.87
CA GLU A 48 -3.44 15.62 4.61
C GLU A 48 -4.32 14.42 4.25
N ILE A 49 -4.30 14.06 2.96
CA ILE A 49 -4.99 12.86 2.46
C ILE A 49 -4.35 11.62 3.10
N GLY A 50 -5.19 10.71 3.59
CA GLY A 50 -4.77 9.53 4.35
C GLY A 50 -4.73 9.73 5.86
N ASP A 51 -4.95 10.95 6.37
CA ASP A 51 -5.10 11.17 7.80
C ASP A 51 -6.41 10.54 8.33
N ARG A 52 -6.37 10.11 9.59
CA ARG A 52 -7.53 9.59 10.30
C ARG A 52 -8.04 10.63 11.28
N LEU A 53 -9.30 11.03 11.12
CA LEU A 53 -9.99 12.00 11.96
C LEU A 53 -10.88 11.25 12.95
N LYS A 54 -10.64 11.42 14.24
CA LYS A 54 -11.49 10.85 15.28
C LYS A 54 -12.19 11.95 16.04
N GLY A 55 -13.52 11.98 15.96
CA GLY A 55 -14.33 12.90 16.74
C GLY A 55 -14.26 12.56 18.23
N VAL A 56 -13.88 13.53 19.06
CA VAL A 56 -13.75 13.34 20.52
C VAL A 56 -15.10 13.15 21.20
N ALA A 57 -16.15 13.85 20.74
CA ALA A 57 -17.47 13.80 21.35
C ALA A 57 -18.36 12.70 20.74
N SER A 58 -18.26 12.50 19.43
CA SER A 58 -19.01 11.51 18.67
C SER A 58 -18.37 10.13 18.69
N ASN A 59 -17.07 10.05 19.01
CA ASN A 59 -16.24 8.85 18.89
C ASN A 59 -16.32 8.21 17.49
N GLN A 60 -16.65 9.01 16.47
CA GLN A 60 -16.71 8.59 15.08
C GLN A 60 -15.36 8.78 14.42
N THR A 61 -14.94 7.77 13.67
CA THR A 61 -13.68 7.80 12.91
C THR A 61 -13.96 7.98 11.42
N PHE A 62 -13.17 8.84 10.79
CA PHE A 62 -13.24 9.14 9.39
C PHE A 62 -11.85 9.12 8.76
N TRP A 63 -11.77 8.69 7.50
CA TRP A 63 -10.56 8.70 6.71
C TRP A 63 -10.60 9.84 5.69
N VAL A 64 -9.56 10.65 5.65
CA VAL A 64 -9.45 11.73 4.68
C VAL A 64 -9.12 11.15 3.31
N ILE A 65 -10.02 11.34 2.35
CA ILE A 65 -9.86 10.84 0.98
C ILE A 65 -9.54 11.95 -0.02
N ASP A 66 -9.94 13.19 0.27
CA ASP A 66 -9.71 14.34 -0.59
C ASP A 66 -9.82 15.64 0.22
N ILE A 67 -9.19 16.71 -0.25
CA ILE A 67 -9.14 18.01 0.41
C ILE A 67 -9.35 19.11 -0.61
N ASP A 68 -10.37 19.93 -0.39
CA ASP A 68 -10.67 21.11 -1.21
C ASP A 68 -10.56 22.38 -0.36
N SER A 69 -9.99 23.43 -0.94
CA SER A 69 -9.81 24.72 -0.27
C SER A 69 -10.73 25.76 -0.87
N GLN A 70 -11.64 26.32 -0.06
CA GLN A 70 -12.48 27.41 -0.53
C GLN A 70 -11.73 28.74 -0.40
N VAL A 71 -11.45 29.37 -1.54
CA VAL A 71 -10.84 30.70 -1.65
C VAL A 71 -11.93 31.75 -1.90
N ILE A 72 -11.92 32.83 -1.12
CA ILE A 72 -12.74 34.02 -1.35
C ILE A 72 -11.81 35.23 -1.30
N GLU A 73 -11.85 36.09 -2.31
CA GLU A 73 -10.99 37.28 -2.39
C GLU A 73 -9.50 36.98 -2.15
N ASP A 74 -8.99 35.92 -2.80
CA ASP A 74 -7.60 35.46 -2.73
C ASP A 74 -7.14 35.00 -1.32
N LYS A 75 -8.08 34.70 -0.43
CA LYS A 75 -7.83 34.13 0.90
C LYS A 75 -8.57 32.81 1.07
N VAL A 76 -7.85 31.78 1.52
CA VAL A 76 -8.47 30.51 1.92
C VAL A 76 -9.29 30.78 3.19
N VAL A 77 -10.61 30.61 3.10
CA VAL A 77 -11.54 30.90 4.20
C VAL A 77 -11.97 29.65 4.96
N LYS A 78 -11.92 28.48 4.31
CA LYS A 78 -12.19 27.17 4.92
C LYS A 78 -11.57 26.06 4.08
N VAL A 79 -11.18 24.97 4.75
CA VAL A 79 -10.74 23.73 4.11
C VAL A 79 -11.85 22.70 4.29
N LYS A 80 -12.31 22.12 3.18
CA LYS A 80 -13.26 21.02 3.15
C LYS A 80 -12.48 19.73 3.05
N VAL A 81 -12.62 18.89 4.07
CA VAL A 81 -11.94 17.60 4.13
C VAL A 81 -12.98 16.53 3.84
N TYR A 82 -12.94 15.97 2.63
CA TYR A 82 -13.85 14.90 2.23
C TYR A 82 -13.42 13.61 2.91
N CYS A 83 -14.37 12.97 3.56
CA CYS A 83 -14.05 11.88 4.46
C CYS A 83 -15.06 10.72 4.34
N GLU A 84 -14.54 9.51 4.44
CA GLU A 84 -15.33 8.29 4.45
C GLU A 84 -15.34 7.69 5.86
N THR A 85 -16.48 7.11 6.27
CA THR A 85 -16.57 6.39 7.55
C THR A 85 -15.83 5.06 7.49
N ASP A 86 -15.38 4.50 8.62
CA ASP A 86 -14.72 3.17 8.62
C ASP A 86 -15.48 2.09 7.82
N PRO A 87 -16.82 1.95 7.91
CA PRO A 87 -17.56 0.98 7.09
C PRO A 87 -17.58 1.32 5.59
N GLN A 88 -17.44 2.58 5.20
CA GLN A 88 -17.42 3.03 3.81
C GLN A 88 -16.01 2.98 3.23
N HIS A 89 -14.99 3.37 3.98
CA HIS A 89 -13.59 3.18 3.65
C HIS A 89 -13.29 1.68 3.50
N ASN A 90 -13.68 0.87 4.49
CA ASN A 90 -13.59 -0.58 4.38
C ASN A 90 -14.42 -1.12 3.21
N ARG A 91 -15.61 -0.55 2.91
CA ARG A 91 -16.36 -0.93 1.71
C ARG A 91 -15.65 -0.55 0.43
N ARG A 92 -15.05 0.63 0.28
CA ARG A 92 -14.29 1.01 -0.91
C ARG A 92 -13.09 0.07 -1.08
N ILE A 93 -12.37 -0.21 0.00
CA ILE A 93 -11.30 -1.22 0.03
C ILE A 93 -11.83 -2.64 -0.25
N THR A 94 -13.08 -2.99 0.11
CA THR A 94 -13.67 -4.34 -0.09
C THR A 94 -14.58 -4.50 -1.32
N SER A 95 -14.96 -3.43 -2.00
CA SER A 95 -15.72 -3.45 -3.26
C SER A 95 -14.85 -3.09 -4.46
N GLU A 96 -13.72 -2.40 -4.25
CA GLU A 96 -12.55 -2.50 -5.16
C GLU A 96 -11.65 -3.70 -4.80
N GLY A 97 -11.84 -4.29 -3.61
CA GLY A 97 -11.19 -5.51 -3.15
C GLY A 97 -12.18 -6.56 -2.68
N GLN A 98 -12.90 -7.21 -3.61
CA GLN A 98 -13.52 -8.48 -3.26
C GLN A 98 -12.41 -9.50 -2.93
N ASN A 99 -12.46 -9.97 -1.67
CA ASN A 99 -11.71 -11.03 -1.01
C ASN A 99 -10.44 -10.60 -0.27
N THR A 100 -10.58 -10.33 1.03
CA THR A 100 -10.06 -11.22 2.09
C THR A 100 -10.35 -10.66 3.48
N SER A 101 -10.93 -11.50 4.35
CA SER A 101 -11.17 -11.19 5.76
C SER A 101 -9.84 -11.04 6.52
N HIS A 102 -9.62 -9.90 7.17
CA HIS A 102 -8.54 -9.70 8.14
C HIS A 102 -9.09 -9.78 9.57
N THR A 103 -8.60 -10.75 10.35
CA THR A 103 -8.49 -10.59 11.80
C THR A 103 -7.22 -9.77 12.05
N VAL A 104 -7.36 -8.54 12.53
CA VAL A 104 -6.23 -7.67 12.89
C VAL A 104 -5.84 -8.00 14.34
N ILE A 105 -4.61 -8.48 14.53
CA ILE A 105 -3.97 -8.59 15.85
C ILE A 105 -2.94 -7.46 15.94
N ASN A 106 -3.19 -6.51 16.83
CA ASN A 106 -2.34 -5.34 17.09
C ASN A 106 -1.05 -5.75 17.83
N LEU A 107 0.11 -5.49 17.24
CA LEU A 107 1.40 -5.42 17.95
C LEU A 107 2.20 -4.19 17.46
N PRO A 108 2.91 -3.48 18.36
CA PRO A 108 3.50 -2.18 18.07
C PRO A 108 4.89 -2.30 17.43
N GLY A 109 5.13 -1.48 16.42
CA GLY A 109 6.41 -1.33 15.74
C GLY A 109 6.22 -1.31 14.23
N ASN A 110 7.10 -0.58 13.55
CA ASN A 110 7.08 -0.17 12.14
C ASN A 110 7.08 -1.32 11.09
N PHE A 111 6.62 -2.51 11.47
CA PHE A 111 6.69 -3.79 10.76
C PHE A 111 5.56 -3.94 9.74
N GLN A 112 4.41 -3.32 10.00
CA GLN A 112 3.28 -3.36 9.09
C GLN A 112 3.61 -2.66 7.77
N GLY A 113 4.40 -1.59 7.75
CA GLY A 113 4.76 -0.89 6.50
C GLY A 113 5.54 -1.77 5.51
N ALA A 114 6.63 -2.40 5.96
CA ALA A 114 7.45 -3.27 5.11
C ALA A 114 6.71 -4.56 4.74
N ILE A 115 5.94 -5.17 5.65
CA ILE A 115 5.15 -6.37 5.38
C ILE A 115 3.95 -6.07 4.46
N LEU A 116 3.32 -4.89 4.57
CA LEU A 116 2.31 -4.42 3.63
C LEU A 116 2.92 -4.13 2.27
N ASN A 117 4.14 -3.57 2.21
CA ASN A 117 4.81 -3.32 0.93
C ASN A 117 5.18 -4.63 0.23
N VAL A 118 5.79 -5.61 0.94
CA VAL A 118 6.08 -6.94 0.39
C VAL A 118 4.83 -7.62 -0.18
N ASN A 119 3.72 -7.59 0.55
CA ASN A 119 2.45 -8.14 0.09
C ASN A 119 1.91 -7.43 -1.15
N SER A 120 1.92 -6.08 -1.14
CA SER A 120 1.42 -5.27 -2.26
C SER A 120 2.27 -5.52 -3.51
N THR A 121 3.59 -5.51 -3.37
CA THR A 121 4.57 -5.79 -4.40
C THR A 121 4.35 -7.17 -5.02
N LEU A 122 4.29 -8.24 -4.23
CA LEU A 122 4.15 -9.60 -4.76
C LEU A 122 2.73 -9.91 -5.27
N ASN A 123 1.70 -9.20 -4.81
CA ASN A 123 0.36 -9.29 -5.40
C ASN A 123 0.30 -8.62 -6.77
N ASN A 124 0.95 -7.46 -6.95
CA ASN A 124 1.06 -6.82 -8.26
C ASN A 124 1.77 -7.73 -9.27
N VAL A 125 2.79 -8.46 -8.83
CA VAL A 125 3.48 -9.46 -9.64
C VAL A 125 2.54 -10.54 -10.17
N ASN A 126 1.61 -11.05 -9.35
CA ASN A 126 0.63 -12.05 -9.79
C ASN A 126 -0.28 -11.50 -10.90
N GLN A 127 -0.67 -10.22 -10.83
CA GLN A 127 -1.46 -9.56 -11.87
C GLN A 127 -0.68 -9.37 -13.18
N VAL A 128 0.60 -9.03 -13.08
CA VAL A 128 1.50 -8.95 -14.24
C VAL A 128 1.62 -10.32 -14.92
N ILE A 129 1.79 -11.39 -14.17
CA ILE A 129 1.84 -12.76 -14.73
C ILE A 129 0.53 -13.11 -15.45
N ASP A 130 -0.62 -12.78 -14.86
CA ASP A 130 -1.93 -13.06 -15.47
C ASP A 130 -2.14 -12.34 -16.79
N SER A 131 -1.81 -11.05 -16.82
CA SER A 131 -1.98 -10.18 -18.00
C SER A 131 -1.02 -10.51 -19.16
N THR A 132 0.00 -11.34 -18.93
CA THR A 132 1.01 -11.66 -19.94
C THR A 132 0.49 -12.68 -20.96
N SER A 133 0.36 -12.32 -22.22
CA SER A 133 -0.23 -13.21 -23.24
C SER A 133 0.74 -14.21 -23.88
N HIS A 134 2.04 -14.02 -23.74
CA HIS A 134 3.09 -14.80 -24.41
C HIS A 134 3.77 -15.86 -23.52
N ILE A 135 3.24 -16.09 -22.31
CA ILE A 135 3.68 -17.15 -21.40
C ILE A 135 2.56 -18.19 -21.33
N ASP A 136 2.94 -19.46 -21.47
CA ASP A 136 2.00 -20.57 -21.39
C ASP A 136 1.44 -20.76 -19.96
N GLN A 137 0.22 -21.29 -19.87
CA GLN A 137 -0.50 -21.40 -18.60
C GLN A 137 0.25 -22.19 -17.51
N PRO A 138 0.91 -23.34 -17.80
CA PRO A 138 1.66 -24.08 -16.79
C PRO A 138 2.79 -23.27 -16.15
N GLU A 139 3.49 -22.46 -16.94
CA GLU A 139 4.58 -21.60 -16.50
C GLU A 139 4.06 -20.43 -15.66
N LYS A 140 2.91 -19.86 -16.02
CA LYS A 140 2.22 -18.87 -15.19
C LYS A 140 1.85 -19.43 -13.83
N ASP A 141 1.23 -20.61 -13.81
CA ASP A 141 0.81 -21.27 -12.57
C ASP A 141 2.01 -21.59 -11.68
N GLN A 142 3.11 -22.04 -12.28
CA GLN A 142 4.35 -22.29 -11.55
C GLN A 142 4.95 -21.00 -10.97
N LEU A 143 5.04 -19.90 -11.75
CA LEU A 143 5.51 -18.61 -11.25
C LEU A 143 4.64 -18.08 -10.11
N LYS A 144 3.33 -18.20 -10.23
CA LYS A 144 2.38 -17.79 -9.20
C LYS A 144 2.57 -18.57 -7.90
N SER A 145 2.74 -19.89 -7.98
CA SER A 145 3.02 -20.72 -6.80
C SER A 145 4.28 -20.24 -6.10
N LEU A 146 5.36 -20.04 -6.86
CA LEU A 146 6.64 -19.59 -6.32
C LEU A 146 6.55 -18.19 -5.70
N ILE A 147 5.78 -17.27 -6.29
CA ILE A 147 5.57 -15.93 -5.74
C ILE A 147 4.70 -15.94 -4.49
N GLN A 148 3.70 -16.81 -4.42
CA GLN A 148 2.93 -17.02 -3.20
C GLN A 148 3.77 -17.63 -2.08
N GLU A 149 4.62 -18.59 -2.40
CA GLU A 149 5.57 -19.19 -1.45
C GLU A 149 6.61 -18.17 -0.98
N LEU A 150 7.15 -17.36 -1.89
CA LEU A 150 8.06 -16.27 -1.56
C LEU A 150 7.40 -15.29 -0.61
N ASN A 151 6.16 -14.87 -0.89
CA ASN A 151 5.42 -13.95 -0.03
C ASN A 151 5.24 -14.53 1.39
N LYS A 152 4.79 -15.78 1.50
CA LYS A 152 4.63 -16.46 2.80
C LYS A 152 5.95 -16.54 3.58
N ALA A 153 7.05 -16.84 2.88
CA ALA A 153 8.38 -16.89 3.50
C ALA A 153 8.81 -15.50 3.99
N LEU A 154 8.63 -14.45 3.18
CA LEU A 154 9.01 -13.09 3.54
C LEU A 154 8.18 -12.49 4.67
N GLN A 155 6.90 -12.89 4.82
CA GLN A 155 6.08 -12.51 5.98
C GLN A 155 6.58 -13.07 7.30
N SER A 156 7.35 -14.16 7.26
CA SER A 156 7.92 -14.80 8.44
C SER A 156 9.32 -14.27 8.78
N VAL A 157 9.85 -13.33 7.98
CA VAL A 157 11.16 -12.71 8.22
C VAL A 157 11.07 -11.83 9.48
N PRO A 158 12.01 -11.97 10.44
CA PRO A 158 12.11 -11.09 11.59
C PRO A 158 12.19 -9.63 11.14
N SER A 159 11.58 -8.75 11.93
CA SER A 159 11.52 -7.33 11.60
C SER A 159 12.87 -6.64 11.46
N GLU A 160 13.90 -7.12 12.15
CA GLU A 160 15.29 -6.68 12.02
C GLU A 160 15.86 -6.89 10.61
N LYS A 161 15.17 -7.69 9.79
CA LYS A 161 15.50 -8.02 8.41
C LYS A 161 14.40 -7.64 7.41
N ALA A 162 13.51 -6.74 7.82
CA ALA A 162 12.38 -6.30 7.00
C ALA A 162 12.83 -5.57 5.74
N GLU A 163 13.87 -4.74 5.81
CA GLU A 163 14.42 -4.05 4.63
C GLU A 163 15.00 -5.04 3.62
N GLU A 164 15.71 -6.08 4.08
CA GLU A 164 16.20 -7.12 3.19
C GLU A 164 15.07 -7.98 2.60
N ALA A 165 13.99 -8.22 3.35
CA ALA A 165 12.79 -8.88 2.83
C ALA A 165 12.09 -8.05 1.74
N GLU A 166 11.98 -6.74 1.94
CA GLU A 166 11.45 -5.79 0.97
C GLU A 166 12.29 -5.75 -0.30
N ALA A 167 13.62 -5.69 -0.16
CA ALA A 167 14.54 -5.76 -1.28
C ALA A 167 14.38 -7.05 -2.10
N VAL A 168 14.14 -8.20 -1.45
CA VAL A 168 13.84 -9.46 -2.14
C VAL A 168 12.53 -9.34 -2.94
N ALA A 169 11.48 -8.79 -2.34
CA ALA A 169 10.18 -8.64 -2.99
C ALA A 169 10.25 -7.71 -4.21
N GLU A 170 10.86 -6.53 -4.07
CA GLU A 170 11.02 -5.55 -5.16
C GLU A 170 11.89 -6.10 -6.30
N THR A 171 12.95 -6.83 -5.97
CA THR A 171 13.83 -7.43 -6.98
C THR A 171 13.12 -8.57 -7.71
N ALA A 172 12.30 -9.37 -7.01
CA ALA A 172 11.46 -10.40 -7.62
C ALA A 172 10.43 -9.80 -8.56
N GLN A 173 9.78 -8.69 -8.16
CA GLN A 173 8.87 -7.94 -9.02
C GLN A 173 9.56 -7.46 -10.29
N THR A 174 10.69 -6.76 -10.13
CA THR A 174 11.44 -6.20 -11.26
C THR A 174 11.88 -7.30 -12.22
N LEU A 175 12.29 -8.47 -11.70
CA LEU A 175 12.68 -9.62 -12.52
C LEU A 175 11.51 -10.11 -13.37
N ILE A 176 10.35 -10.31 -12.76
CA ILE A 176 9.16 -10.83 -13.44
C ILE A 176 8.66 -9.82 -14.45
N GLU A 177 8.49 -8.56 -14.08
CA GLU A 177 8.09 -7.49 -15.00
C GLU A 177 9.05 -7.34 -16.19
N THR A 178 10.34 -7.56 -15.98
CA THR A 178 11.32 -7.50 -17.07
C THR A 178 11.22 -8.72 -17.98
N ALA A 179 10.94 -9.90 -17.40
CA ALA A 179 10.82 -11.16 -18.12
C ALA A 179 9.49 -11.31 -18.87
N THR A 180 8.43 -10.68 -18.39
CA THR A 180 7.08 -10.72 -18.97
C THR A 180 6.79 -9.57 -19.94
N LYS A 181 7.79 -8.76 -20.28
CA LYS A 181 7.68 -7.76 -21.36
C LYS A 181 7.66 -8.46 -22.71
N ASP A 182 6.92 -7.91 -23.67
CA ASP A 182 6.88 -8.40 -25.06
C ASP A 182 8.26 -8.56 -25.70
N LYS A 183 9.21 -7.70 -25.31
CA LYS A 183 10.62 -7.77 -25.71
C LYS A 183 11.50 -7.78 -24.46
N PRO A 184 11.72 -8.96 -23.86
CA PRO A 184 12.47 -9.06 -22.62
C PRO A 184 13.95 -8.70 -22.83
N ASN A 185 14.47 -7.78 -22.02
CA ASN A 185 15.89 -7.44 -22.05
C ASN A 185 16.68 -8.54 -21.33
N LYS A 186 17.25 -9.47 -22.10
CA LYS A 186 17.99 -10.63 -21.57
C LYS A 186 19.16 -10.27 -20.66
N ALA A 187 19.84 -9.15 -20.92
CA ALA A 187 20.94 -8.69 -20.07
C ALA A 187 20.42 -8.20 -18.72
N MET A 188 19.34 -7.42 -18.72
CA MET A 188 18.67 -6.99 -17.49
C MET A 188 18.11 -8.17 -16.71
N ILE A 189 17.49 -9.16 -17.36
CA ILE A 189 16.98 -10.34 -16.65
C ILE A 189 18.09 -11.09 -15.94
N LYS A 190 19.26 -11.25 -16.57
CA LYS A 190 20.41 -11.87 -15.91
C LYS A 190 20.88 -11.06 -14.69
N ILE A 191 21.04 -9.74 -14.84
CA ILE A 191 21.46 -8.85 -13.75
C ILE A 191 20.45 -8.92 -12.59
N THR A 192 19.16 -8.77 -12.87
CA THR A 192 18.12 -8.79 -11.85
C THR A 192 17.96 -10.18 -11.21
N ALA A 193 18.15 -11.27 -11.97
CA ALA A 193 18.15 -12.63 -11.42
C ALA A 193 19.30 -12.87 -10.44
N GLU A 194 20.52 -12.39 -10.75
CA GLU A 194 21.63 -12.43 -9.80
C GLU A 194 21.36 -11.51 -8.60
N GLY A 195 20.79 -10.32 -8.82
CA GLY A 195 20.36 -9.41 -7.77
C GLY A 195 19.36 -10.06 -6.80
N LEU A 196 18.36 -10.77 -7.32
CA LEU A 196 17.36 -11.47 -6.52
C LEU A 196 18.00 -12.56 -5.64
N LYS A 197 18.88 -13.38 -6.23
CA LYS A 197 19.62 -14.41 -5.49
C LYS A 197 20.52 -13.79 -4.42
N GLN A 198 21.14 -12.65 -4.71
CA GLN A 198 21.99 -11.95 -3.75
C GLN A 198 21.17 -11.35 -2.60
N ALA A 199 20.03 -10.71 -2.89
CA ALA A 199 19.13 -10.22 -1.86
C ALA A 199 18.63 -11.35 -0.96
N ALA A 200 18.26 -12.50 -1.55
CA ALA A 200 17.82 -13.66 -0.80
C ALA A 200 18.93 -14.30 0.06
N ARG A 201 20.20 -14.25 -0.40
CA ARG A 201 21.36 -14.70 0.40
C ARG A 201 21.55 -13.89 1.67
N ASN A 202 21.27 -12.58 1.62
CA ASN A 202 21.45 -11.69 2.78
C ASN A 202 20.54 -12.05 3.97
N ILE A 203 19.48 -12.83 3.73
CA ILE A 203 18.57 -13.34 4.77
C ILE A 203 18.53 -14.87 4.84
N ALA A 204 19.38 -15.57 4.08
CA ALA A 204 19.36 -17.03 4.02
C ALA A 204 19.79 -17.69 5.34
N ASP A 205 20.59 -17.01 6.16
CA ASP A 205 21.05 -17.53 7.47
C ASP A 205 19.90 -17.71 8.46
N ILE A 206 18.84 -16.92 8.33
CA ILE A 206 17.66 -16.94 9.19
C ILE A 206 16.43 -17.52 8.48
N MET A 207 16.36 -17.38 7.16
CA MET A 207 15.25 -17.84 6.32
C MET A 207 15.78 -18.54 5.05
N PRO A 208 16.37 -19.74 5.17
CA PRO A 208 16.88 -20.52 4.04
C PRO A 208 15.88 -20.76 2.89
N PRO A 209 14.57 -20.94 3.14
CA PRO A 209 13.59 -21.14 2.08
C PRO A 209 13.55 -19.98 1.07
N VAL A 210 13.81 -18.74 1.48
CA VAL A 210 13.76 -17.57 0.59
C VAL A 210 14.77 -17.71 -0.55
N LEU A 211 16.00 -18.14 -0.25
CA LEU A 211 17.03 -18.36 -1.27
C LEU A 211 16.66 -19.49 -2.23
N THR A 212 16.03 -20.55 -1.72
CA THR A 212 15.58 -21.68 -2.53
C THR A 212 14.50 -21.22 -3.52
N ILE A 213 13.47 -20.55 -3.02
CA ILE A 213 12.36 -20.03 -3.83
C ILE A 213 12.86 -19.00 -4.86
N ALA A 214 13.72 -18.06 -4.44
CA ALA A 214 14.35 -17.09 -5.34
C ALA A 214 15.10 -17.79 -6.49
N THR A 215 15.84 -18.85 -6.19
CA THR A 215 16.57 -19.64 -7.19
C THR A 215 15.61 -20.36 -8.16
N GLU A 216 14.52 -20.91 -7.65
CA GLU A 216 13.49 -21.54 -8.47
C GLU A 216 12.80 -20.53 -9.39
N ILE A 217 12.44 -19.34 -8.90
CA ILE A 217 11.89 -18.25 -9.72
C ILE A 217 12.84 -17.93 -10.87
N THR A 218 14.14 -17.73 -10.59
CA THR A 218 15.12 -17.44 -11.66
C THR A 218 15.21 -18.57 -12.69
N SER A 219 15.08 -19.82 -12.24
CA SER A 219 15.09 -21.00 -13.12
C SER A 219 13.87 -21.05 -14.03
N VAL A 220 12.67 -20.72 -13.52
CA VAL A 220 11.47 -20.59 -14.35
C VAL A 220 11.63 -19.46 -15.36
N ILE A 221 12.08 -18.29 -14.92
CA ILE A 221 12.31 -17.13 -15.79
C ILE A 221 13.31 -17.44 -16.91
N TYR A 222 14.39 -18.17 -16.64
CA TYR A 222 15.34 -18.55 -17.70
C TYR A 222 14.76 -19.53 -18.72
N ARG A 223 13.78 -20.37 -18.34
CA ARG A 223 13.06 -21.22 -19.30
C ARG A 223 12.13 -20.42 -20.23
N LEU A 224 11.62 -19.28 -19.76
CA LEU A 224 10.81 -18.36 -20.57
C LEU A 224 11.63 -17.62 -21.63
N ILE A 225 12.95 -17.54 -21.46
CA ILE A 225 13.85 -16.91 -22.42
C ILE A 225 14.33 -17.98 -23.40
N PRO A 226 13.93 -17.94 -24.68
CA PRO A 226 14.41 -18.92 -25.64
C PRO A 226 15.93 -18.83 -25.78
N PRO A 227 16.63 -19.98 -25.78
CA PRO A 227 18.06 -20.03 -26.09
C PRO A 227 18.21 -19.70 -27.58
N ASN A 228 18.90 -18.59 -27.87
CA ASN A 228 19.33 -18.18 -29.21
C ASN A 228 18.23 -17.65 -30.16
N ALA A 229 18.22 -16.32 -30.29
CA ALA A 229 17.98 -15.64 -31.56
C ALA A 229 19.04 -14.52 -31.61
N GLY A 230 20.27 -14.95 -31.89
CA GLY A 230 21.37 -14.10 -32.33
C GLY A 230 21.59 -14.35 -33.81
#